data_AF-A0A0U1KXR2-F1
#
_entry.id   AF-A0A0U1KXR2-F1
#
_cell.length_a   1.000
_cell.length_b   1.000
_cell.length_c   1.000
_cell.angle_alpha   90.00
_cell.angle_beta   90.00
_cell.angle_gamma   90.00
#
_symmetry.space_group_name_H-M   'P 1'
#
loop_
_entity.id
_entity.type
_entity.pdbx_description
1 polymer ?
#
loop_
_entity_poly.entity_id
_entity_poly.type
_entity_poly.pdbx_seq_one_letter_code
_entity_poly.pdbx_strand_id
1 'polypeptide(L)'
;MKNKYEEFYFENDKNYPDSAYWDLYDKNAQEAIRKYKGHMYCPLCNLAPLTVANGKSLRYFKVIEADMDKHEQACSYRLEKANRKETEKFYEELDRADIENRLVSCMNKMLKSIAGTGIGNLEKTNTKTKGVKDFLTITTEGNRKKYLPHKSLYSKNLDDEIDVTKIYYGKCAVYLYPYIPKGEEEVKTYYLKILNSETKKQICDISIYPYIYKYLEDILALIPIDKKDAQNYYLCFAVRLEKKDYSYNCRLKDSRLIELEREL
;
A
#
# COMPACT_ATOMS: atom_id res chain seq x y z
N MET A 1 4.82 9.04 -20.07
CA MET A 1 3.90 9.00 -18.90
C MET A 1 4.48 9.80 -17.73
N LYS A 2 3.68 10.47 -16.89
CA LYS A 2 4.17 11.30 -15.75
C LYS A 2 3.85 10.68 -14.37
N ASN A 3 4.06 9.38 -14.20
CA ASN A 3 3.94 8.79 -12.86
C ASN A 3 5.04 9.36 -11.96
N LYS A 4 4.63 9.96 -10.85
CA LYS A 4 5.53 10.33 -9.75
C LYS A 4 5.55 9.16 -8.78
N TYR A 5 6.74 8.76 -8.37
CA TYR A 5 6.94 7.66 -7.44
C TYR A 5 7.37 8.24 -6.09
N GLU A 6 6.68 7.82 -5.03
CA GLU A 6 6.92 8.22 -3.64
C GLU A 6 7.56 7.10 -2.81
N GLU A 7 7.93 6.02 -3.48
CA GLU A 7 8.72 4.92 -2.95
C GLU A 7 9.54 4.32 -4.10
N PHE A 8 10.51 3.50 -3.77
CA PHE A 8 11.35 2.81 -4.73
C PHE A 8 11.78 1.45 -4.20
N TYR A 9 11.91 0.49 -5.10
CA TYR A 9 12.61 -0.75 -4.80
C TYR A 9 14.11 -0.48 -4.80
N PHE A 10 14.81 -0.80 -3.71
CA PHE A 10 16.26 -0.75 -3.64
C PHE A 10 16.84 -2.10 -4.05
N GLU A 11 17.86 -2.08 -4.90
CA GLU A 11 18.45 -3.27 -5.49
C GLU A 11 18.75 -4.37 -4.47
N ASN A 12 18.24 -5.58 -4.74
CA ASN A 12 18.39 -6.78 -3.92
C ASN A 12 17.97 -6.62 -2.45
N ASP A 13 17.03 -5.72 -2.17
CA ASP A 13 16.53 -5.48 -0.82
C ASP A 13 14.99 -5.44 -0.83
N LYS A 14 14.40 -4.26 -0.60
CA LYS A 14 12.96 -4.05 -0.43
C LYS A 14 12.54 -2.69 -0.94
N ASN A 15 11.24 -2.44 -0.86
CA ASN A 15 10.67 -1.11 -1.09
C ASN A 15 10.97 -0.17 0.09
N TYR A 16 11.47 1.02 -0.24
CA TYR A 16 11.71 2.11 0.70
C TYR A 16 10.82 3.31 0.34
N PRO A 17 10.26 4.01 1.34
CA PRO A 17 9.62 5.30 1.10
C PRO A 17 10.64 6.31 0.58
N ASP A 18 10.19 7.31 -0.17
CA ASP A 18 11.05 8.35 -0.71
C ASP A 18 11.83 9.16 0.35
N SER A 19 11.31 9.22 1.57
CA SER A 19 11.99 9.80 2.74
C SER A 19 13.35 9.17 3.00
N ALA A 20 13.54 7.87 2.72
CA ALA A 20 14.84 7.20 2.90
C ALA A 20 15.96 7.81 2.04
N TYR A 21 15.60 8.36 0.87
CA TYR A 21 16.50 9.11 0.02
C TYR A 21 16.53 10.59 0.43
N TRP A 22 15.36 11.24 0.52
CA TRP A 22 15.27 12.69 0.69
C TRP A 22 15.82 13.18 2.03
N ASP A 23 15.54 12.45 3.12
CA ASP A 23 16.02 12.84 4.44
C ASP A 23 17.54 12.68 4.56
N LEU A 24 18.13 11.71 3.82
CA LEU A 24 19.58 11.61 3.70
C LEU A 24 20.14 12.68 2.78
N TYR A 25 19.46 12.98 1.65
CA TYR A 25 19.89 13.99 0.70
C TYR A 25 19.94 15.40 1.34
N ASP A 26 18.95 15.73 2.16
CA ASP A 26 18.87 17.01 2.88
C ASP A 26 19.96 17.14 3.96
N LYS A 27 20.40 16.02 4.55
CA LYS A 27 21.53 15.99 5.51
C LYS A 27 22.88 15.99 4.81
N ASN A 28 23.03 15.18 3.76
CA ASN A 28 24.26 14.95 3.01
C ASN A 28 23.95 14.46 1.59
N ALA A 29 23.84 15.39 0.65
CA ALA A 29 23.50 15.09 -0.75
C ALA A 29 24.47 14.10 -1.41
N GLN A 30 25.77 14.21 -1.14
CA GLN A 30 26.78 13.33 -1.74
C GLN A 30 26.62 11.88 -1.28
N GLU A 31 26.34 11.69 0.01
CA GLU A 31 26.10 10.36 0.56
C GLU A 31 24.82 9.73 0.01
N ALA A 32 23.74 10.49 -0.10
CA ALA A 32 22.49 10.02 -0.72
C ALA A 32 22.69 9.62 -2.18
N ILE A 33 23.36 10.46 -2.98
CA ILE A 33 23.66 10.17 -4.38
C ILE A 33 24.52 8.90 -4.48
N ARG A 34 25.60 8.81 -3.69
CA ARG A 34 26.49 7.65 -3.68
C ARG A 34 25.77 6.36 -3.31
N LYS A 35 24.84 6.42 -2.36
CA LYS A 35 24.11 5.25 -1.87
C LYS A 35 23.05 4.75 -2.85
N TYR A 36 22.29 5.66 -3.46
CA TYR A 36 21.05 5.29 -4.16
C TYR A 36 21.07 5.46 -5.68
N LYS A 37 21.95 6.32 -6.23
CA LYS A 37 21.95 6.59 -7.68
C LYS A 37 22.30 5.31 -8.44
N GLY A 38 21.41 4.89 -9.35
CA GLY A 38 21.57 3.67 -10.14
C GLY A 38 21.06 2.39 -9.48
N HIS A 39 20.60 2.47 -8.22
CA HIS A 39 20.14 1.31 -7.44
C HIS A 39 18.64 1.41 -7.03
N MET A 40 17.91 2.37 -7.62
CA MET A 40 16.48 2.58 -7.37
C MET A 40 15.68 2.13 -8.59
N TYR A 41 14.67 1.29 -8.37
CA TYR A 41 13.82 0.74 -9.41
C TYR A 41 12.34 0.85 -9.04
N CYS A 42 11.49 0.60 -10.02
CA CYS A 42 10.05 0.52 -9.88
C CYS A 42 9.66 -0.37 -8.70
N PRO A 43 8.85 0.13 -7.74
CA PRO A 43 8.50 -0.63 -6.54
C PRO A 43 7.48 -1.77 -6.79
N LEU A 44 6.88 -1.82 -7.99
CA LEU A 44 5.94 -2.89 -8.39
C LEU A 44 6.62 -4.06 -9.11
N CYS A 45 7.53 -3.76 -10.05
CA CYS A 45 8.14 -4.79 -10.91
C CYS A 45 9.64 -4.98 -10.67
N ASN A 46 10.27 -4.09 -9.89
CA ASN A 46 11.69 -4.15 -9.53
C ASN A 46 12.67 -4.05 -10.73
N LEU A 47 12.18 -3.75 -11.93
CA LEU A 47 12.97 -3.73 -13.18
C LEU A 47 13.24 -2.33 -13.74
N ALA A 48 12.21 -1.48 -13.84
CA ALA A 48 12.36 -0.18 -14.50
C ALA A 48 13.14 0.79 -13.61
N PRO A 49 14.26 1.37 -14.07
CA PRO A 49 15.09 2.24 -13.26
C PRO A 49 14.38 3.57 -12.95
N LEU A 50 14.48 3.99 -11.70
CA LEU A 50 13.98 5.28 -11.25
C LEU A 50 15.11 6.32 -11.26
N THR A 51 14.74 7.52 -11.70
CA THR A 51 15.62 8.69 -11.74
C THR A 51 15.06 9.79 -10.84
N VAL A 52 15.98 10.58 -10.30
CA VAL A 52 15.64 11.72 -9.46
C VAL A 52 15.24 12.90 -10.35
N ALA A 53 14.02 13.41 -10.16
CA ALA A 53 13.54 14.61 -10.84
C ALA A 53 13.55 15.80 -9.88
N ASN A 54 14.33 16.81 -10.24
CA ASN A 54 14.37 18.10 -9.56
C ASN A 54 13.44 19.09 -10.28
N GLY A 55 12.14 19.03 -9.97
CA GLY A 55 11.19 20.02 -10.46
C GLY A 55 11.34 21.36 -9.74
N LYS A 56 10.85 22.45 -10.36
CA LYS A 56 10.87 23.81 -9.76
C LYS A 56 10.16 23.90 -8.41
N SER A 57 9.21 23.00 -8.11
CA SER A 57 8.40 23.02 -6.90
C SER A 57 8.37 21.71 -6.11
N LEU A 58 8.77 20.57 -6.70
CA LEU A 58 8.72 19.26 -6.05
C LEU A 58 9.84 18.35 -6.53
N ARG A 59 10.44 17.67 -5.57
CA ARG A 59 11.41 16.58 -5.74
C ARG A 59 10.63 15.25 -5.76
N TYR A 60 10.86 14.40 -6.76
CA TYR A 60 10.16 13.11 -6.91
C TYR A 60 10.98 12.13 -7.75
N PHE A 61 10.61 10.85 -7.74
CA PHE A 61 11.19 9.86 -8.65
C PHE A 61 10.32 9.64 -9.87
N LYS A 62 10.95 9.33 -11.01
CA LYS A 62 10.27 8.97 -12.25
C LYS A 62 11.09 7.96 -13.05
N VAL A 63 10.40 7.17 -13.86
CA VAL A 63 11.02 6.48 -15.01
C VAL A 63 11.11 7.48 -16.15
N ILE A 64 12.27 7.57 -16.81
CA ILE A 64 12.41 8.42 -18.01
C ILE A 64 11.70 7.76 -19.20
N GLU A 65 11.26 8.54 -20.18
CA GLU A 65 10.46 8.00 -21.30
C GLU A 65 11.20 6.88 -22.06
N ALA A 66 12.51 7.00 -22.21
CA ALA A 66 13.38 5.99 -22.85
C ALA A 66 13.51 4.68 -22.07
N ASP A 67 13.10 4.64 -20.79
CA ASP A 67 13.18 3.46 -19.91
C ASP A 67 11.78 2.87 -19.61
N MET A 68 10.72 3.39 -20.22
CA MET A 68 9.34 2.91 -19.97
C MET A 68 9.11 1.47 -20.42
N ASP A 69 9.89 0.99 -21.38
CA ASP A 69 9.91 -0.40 -21.87
C ASP A 69 10.65 -1.36 -20.93
N LYS A 70 11.48 -0.85 -20.00
CA LYS A 70 12.17 -1.66 -18.97
C LYS A 70 11.24 -2.15 -17.87
N HIS A 71 9.99 -1.70 -17.83
CA HIS A 71 8.98 -2.32 -16.98
C HIS A 71 8.67 -3.74 -17.47
N GLU A 72 8.42 -4.66 -16.53
CA GLU A 72 7.76 -5.92 -16.85
C GLU A 72 6.46 -5.67 -17.63
N GLN A 73 6.14 -6.51 -18.61
CA GLN A 73 5.00 -6.31 -19.51
C GLN A 73 3.66 -6.11 -18.76
N ALA A 74 3.48 -6.81 -17.64
CA ALA A 74 2.28 -6.75 -16.80
C ALA A 74 2.36 -5.70 -15.67
N CYS A 75 3.37 -4.83 -15.65
CA CYS A 75 3.49 -3.82 -14.60
C CYS A 75 2.42 -2.73 -14.77
N SER A 76 1.60 -2.53 -13.74
CA SER A 76 0.49 -1.57 -13.76
C SER A 76 0.98 -0.11 -13.92
N TYR A 77 2.21 0.20 -13.51
CA TYR A 77 2.82 1.51 -13.77
C TYR A 77 3.18 1.80 -15.23
N ARG A 78 2.93 0.86 -16.16
CA ARG A 78 2.90 1.14 -17.61
C ARG A 78 1.60 1.76 -18.07
N LEU A 79 0.58 1.78 -17.21
CA LEU A 79 -0.76 2.25 -17.53
C LEU A 79 -1.00 3.64 -16.93
N GLU A 80 -2.02 4.32 -17.45
CA GLU A 80 -2.52 5.53 -16.80
C GLU A 80 -3.20 5.20 -15.47
N LYS A 81 -3.15 6.14 -14.54
CA LYS A 81 -3.82 6.04 -13.25
C LYS A 81 -5.33 6.14 -13.42
N ALA A 82 -6.08 5.28 -12.76
CA ALA A 82 -7.53 5.39 -12.68
C ALA A 82 -7.91 6.66 -11.90
N ASN A 83 -8.87 7.41 -12.43
CA ASN A 83 -9.40 8.60 -11.78
C ASN A 83 -10.49 8.22 -10.75
N ARG A 84 -10.98 9.24 -10.02
CA ARG A 84 -12.02 9.05 -9.00
C ARG A 84 -13.24 8.27 -9.49
N LYS A 85 -13.85 8.67 -10.61
CA LYS A 85 -15.06 8.02 -11.14
C LYS A 85 -14.80 6.56 -11.50
N GLU A 86 -13.66 6.29 -12.11
CA GLU A 86 -13.25 4.94 -12.49
C GLU A 86 -13.00 4.06 -11.25
N THR A 87 -12.39 4.61 -10.20
CA THR A 87 -12.22 3.89 -8.93
C THR A 87 -13.53 3.66 -8.19
N GLU A 88 -14.40 4.67 -8.09
CA GLU A 88 -15.71 4.55 -7.42
C GLU A 88 -16.54 3.44 -8.07
N LYS A 89 -16.64 3.47 -9.41
CA LYS A 89 -17.32 2.42 -10.17
C LYS A 89 -16.70 1.04 -9.92
N PHE A 90 -15.37 0.94 -9.99
CA PHE A 90 -14.67 -0.32 -9.74
C PHE A 90 -15.03 -0.90 -8.37
N TYR A 91 -15.02 -0.10 -7.30
CA TYR A 91 -15.32 -0.58 -5.95
C TYR A 91 -16.82 -0.84 -5.69
N GLU A 92 -17.72 -0.20 -6.44
CA GLU A 92 -19.17 -0.46 -6.37
C GLU A 92 -19.58 -1.78 -7.03
N GLU A 93 -18.89 -2.18 -8.10
CA GLU A 93 -19.21 -3.37 -8.91
C GLU A 93 -18.49 -4.66 -8.45
N LEU A 94 -17.86 -4.66 -7.27
CA LEU A 94 -16.95 -5.72 -6.83
C LEU A 94 -17.62 -7.07 -6.52
N ASP A 95 -17.16 -8.11 -7.22
CA ASP A 95 -17.26 -9.49 -6.77
C ASP A 95 -16.32 -9.75 -5.58
N ARG A 96 -16.81 -10.50 -4.59
CA ARG A 96 -16.21 -10.73 -3.27
C ARG A 96 -14.77 -11.22 -3.35
N ALA A 97 -14.50 -12.21 -4.20
CA ALA A 97 -13.18 -12.82 -4.27
C ALA A 97 -12.14 -11.94 -4.99
N ASP A 98 -12.54 -11.01 -5.85
CA ASP A 98 -11.57 -10.25 -6.65
C ASP A 98 -10.78 -9.26 -5.78
N ILE A 99 -11.46 -8.49 -4.92
CA ILE A 99 -10.80 -7.48 -4.10
C ILE A 99 -9.87 -8.09 -3.04
N GLU A 100 -10.32 -9.13 -2.35
CA GLU A 100 -9.52 -9.84 -1.35
C GLU A 100 -8.24 -10.40 -1.98
N ASN A 101 -8.35 -11.09 -3.12
CA ASN A 101 -7.20 -11.60 -3.87
C ASN A 101 -6.25 -10.47 -4.30
N ARG A 102 -6.76 -9.27 -4.61
CA ARG A 102 -5.94 -8.11 -4.96
C ARG A 102 -5.20 -7.54 -3.76
N LEU A 103 -5.85 -7.44 -2.60
CA LEU A 103 -5.23 -6.97 -1.36
C LEU A 103 -4.15 -7.96 -0.89
N VAL A 104 -4.41 -9.26 -0.94
CA VAL A 104 -3.42 -10.32 -0.66
C VAL A 104 -2.24 -10.23 -1.63
N SER A 105 -2.50 -10.08 -2.92
CA SER A 105 -1.44 -9.92 -3.93
C SER A 105 -0.61 -8.64 -3.69
N CYS A 106 -1.27 -7.55 -3.32
CA CYS A 106 -0.61 -6.30 -2.94
C CYS A 106 0.26 -6.49 -1.71
N MET A 107 -0.24 -7.13 -0.66
CA MET A 107 0.52 -7.42 0.55
C MET A 107 1.77 -8.25 0.25
N ASN A 108 1.60 -9.35 -0.49
CA ASN A 108 2.70 -10.26 -0.79
C ASN A 108 3.75 -9.61 -1.68
N LYS A 109 3.35 -8.83 -2.69
CA LYS A 109 4.30 -8.17 -3.60
C LYS A 109 4.96 -6.94 -3.00
N MET A 110 4.20 -6.10 -2.29
CA MET A 110 4.70 -4.80 -1.83
C MET A 110 5.38 -4.83 -0.47
N LEU A 111 5.01 -5.77 0.40
CA LEU A 111 5.49 -5.81 1.78
C LEU A 111 6.37 -7.03 2.09
N LYS A 112 6.04 -8.20 1.52
CA LYS A 112 6.71 -9.46 1.86
C LYS A 112 7.73 -9.93 0.82
N SER A 113 7.76 -9.31 -0.36
CA SER A 113 8.77 -9.67 -1.36
C SER A 113 10.15 -9.20 -0.88
N ILE A 114 10.94 -10.14 -0.38
CA ILE A 114 12.39 -9.98 -0.27
C ILE A 114 12.95 -10.50 -1.59
N ALA A 115 13.76 -9.69 -2.28
CA ALA A 115 14.51 -10.22 -3.40
C ALA A 115 15.61 -11.14 -2.90
N GLY A 116 15.56 -12.41 -3.34
CA GLY A 116 16.64 -13.35 -3.09
C GLY A 116 16.22 -14.81 -2.93
N THR A 117 15.62 -15.42 -3.95
CA THR A 117 16.09 -16.75 -4.32
C THR A 117 16.63 -16.66 -5.73
N GLY A 118 17.95 -16.73 -5.82
CA GLY A 118 18.60 -17.11 -7.07
C GLY A 118 18.03 -18.43 -7.56
N ILE A 119 18.30 -18.68 -8.84
CA ILE A 119 18.23 -20.00 -9.49
C ILE A 119 18.60 -21.09 -8.46
N GLY A 120 17.58 -21.83 -7.98
CA GLY A 120 17.75 -22.77 -6.89
C GLY A 120 16.43 -23.40 -6.45
N ASN A 121 15.91 -24.30 -7.29
CA ASN A 121 14.95 -25.35 -6.96
C ASN A 121 13.78 -24.97 -6.02
N LEU A 122 12.89 -24.11 -6.50
CA LEU A 122 11.46 -24.40 -6.30
C LEU A 122 11.10 -25.45 -7.35
N GLU A 123 10.67 -26.62 -6.88
CA GLU A 123 10.18 -27.68 -7.74
C GLU A 123 9.25 -27.08 -8.80
N LYS A 124 9.62 -27.28 -10.06
CA LYS A 124 8.78 -27.00 -11.22
C LYS A 124 7.57 -27.92 -11.13
N THR A 125 6.57 -27.54 -10.33
CA THR A 125 5.20 -27.89 -10.68
C THR A 125 4.93 -27.19 -12.01
N ASN A 126 5.01 -27.98 -13.09
CA ASN A 126 4.59 -27.65 -14.44
C ASN A 126 3.08 -27.36 -14.51
N THR A 127 2.58 -26.48 -13.66
CA THR A 127 1.37 -25.73 -13.94
C THR A 127 1.84 -24.50 -14.68
N LYS A 128 1.53 -24.42 -15.98
CA LYS A 128 1.54 -23.17 -16.74
C LYS A 128 1.12 -22.06 -15.79
N THR A 129 2.04 -21.17 -15.41
CA THR A 129 1.73 -19.99 -14.61
C THR A 129 0.77 -19.16 -15.44
N LYS A 130 -0.54 -19.40 -15.23
CA LYS A 130 -1.60 -18.48 -15.64
C LYS A 130 -1.13 -17.12 -15.14
N GLY A 131 -0.95 -16.21 -16.09
CA GLY A 131 -0.24 -14.94 -15.88
C GLY A 131 -0.62 -14.33 -14.54
N VAL A 132 0.41 -13.88 -13.81
CA VAL A 132 0.27 -13.15 -12.55
C VAL A 132 -0.87 -12.15 -12.75
N LYS A 133 -2.02 -12.39 -12.10
CA LYS A 133 -3.17 -11.50 -12.22
C LYS A 133 -2.68 -10.12 -11.81
N ASP A 134 -2.84 -9.17 -12.70
CA ASP A 134 -2.45 -7.78 -12.50
C ASP A 134 -3.36 -7.16 -11.43
N PHE A 135 -2.94 -7.31 -10.18
CA PHE A 135 -3.73 -7.04 -8.97
C PHE A 135 -4.04 -5.55 -8.80
N LEU A 136 -3.28 -4.68 -9.48
CA LEU A 136 -3.52 -3.24 -9.51
C LEU A 136 -4.04 -2.76 -10.85
N THR A 137 -4.46 -3.61 -11.79
CA THR A 137 -5.08 -3.15 -13.04
C THR A 137 -6.56 -3.41 -13.10
N ILE A 138 -7.27 -2.40 -13.61
CA ILE A 138 -8.69 -2.43 -13.92
C ILE A 138 -8.91 -2.15 -15.40
N THR A 139 -10.04 -2.64 -15.90
CA THR A 139 -10.54 -2.29 -17.23
C THR A 139 -11.71 -1.33 -17.05
N THR A 140 -11.60 -0.12 -17.61
CA THR A 140 -12.63 0.91 -17.50
C THR A 140 -13.64 0.78 -18.65
N GLU A 141 -14.70 1.59 -18.59
CA GLU A 141 -15.58 1.81 -19.74
C GLU A 141 -14.75 2.20 -20.97
N GLY A 142 -15.01 1.55 -22.11
CA GLY A 142 -14.22 1.68 -23.33
C GLY A 142 -13.01 0.75 -23.44
N ASN A 143 -12.93 -0.31 -22.64
CA ASN A 143 -11.88 -1.34 -22.68
C ASN A 143 -10.45 -0.80 -22.48
N ARG A 144 -10.30 0.33 -21.78
CA ARG A 144 -8.99 0.90 -21.45
C ARG A 144 -8.49 0.28 -20.15
N LYS A 145 -7.23 -0.15 -20.15
CA LYS A 145 -6.57 -0.63 -18.94
C LYS A 145 -5.96 0.54 -18.19
N LYS A 146 -6.22 0.61 -16.89
CA LYS A 146 -5.67 1.60 -15.98
C LYS A 146 -5.23 0.95 -14.68
N TYR A 147 -4.28 1.59 -13.99
CA TYR A 147 -3.89 1.09 -12.67
C TYR A 147 -4.71 1.74 -11.55
N LEU A 148 -5.02 0.93 -10.53
CA LEU A 148 -5.65 1.31 -9.28
C LEU A 148 -4.68 2.15 -8.44
N PRO A 149 -5.10 3.33 -8.00
CA PRO A 149 -4.36 4.13 -7.04
C PRO A 149 -4.03 3.32 -5.79
N HIS A 150 -2.77 3.38 -5.39
CA HIS A 150 -2.26 2.74 -4.20
C HIS A 150 -1.18 3.62 -3.58
N LYS A 151 -0.97 3.46 -2.28
CA LYS A 151 -0.05 4.32 -1.53
C LYS A 151 0.49 3.64 -0.28
N SER A 152 1.80 3.75 -0.06
CA SER A 152 2.42 3.31 1.17
C SER A 152 1.93 4.16 2.35
N LEU A 153 1.65 3.53 3.48
CA LEU A 153 1.32 4.22 4.74
C LEU A 153 2.47 5.08 5.28
N TYR A 154 3.68 4.88 4.75
CA TYR A 154 4.88 5.64 5.08
C TYR A 154 5.17 6.81 4.14
N SER A 155 4.31 7.06 3.13
CA SER A 155 4.41 8.25 2.30
C SER A 155 4.28 9.53 3.15
N LYS A 156 5.04 10.57 2.81
CA LYS A 156 5.08 11.85 3.55
C LYS A 156 3.71 12.56 3.63
N ASN A 157 2.85 12.36 2.63
CA ASN A 157 1.55 12.98 2.52
C ASN A 157 0.54 11.91 2.12
N LEU A 158 -0.44 11.57 2.96
CA LEU A 158 -1.51 10.60 2.60
C LEU A 158 -2.81 11.30 2.14
N ASP A 159 -2.86 12.64 2.19
CA ASP A 159 -3.98 13.48 1.76
C ASP A 159 -3.92 13.93 0.29
N ASP A 160 -2.96 13.42 -0.49
CA ASP A 160 -2.94 13.64 -1.93
C ASP A 160 -4.14 12.96 -2.59
N GLU A 161 -4.91 13.73 -3.37
CA GLU A 161 -6.15 13.23 -3.98
C GLU A 161 -7.02 12.48 -2.95
N ILE A 162 -7.13 13.00 -1.73
CA ILE A 162 -7.79 12.33 -0.60
C ILE A 162 -9.22 11.88 -0.92
N ASP A 163 -9.86 12.45 -1.94
CA ASP A 163 -11.19 12.10 -2.44
C ASP A 163 -11.21 10.85 -3.34
N VAL A 164 -10.07 10.26 -3.67
CA VAL A 164 -9.94 9.02 -4.46
C VAL A 164 -9.74 7.83 -3.52
N THR A 165 -10.51 6.75 -3.72
CA THR A 165 -10.28 5.47 -3.02
C THR A 165 -8.95 4.89 -3.47
N LYS A 166 -8.05 4.62 -2.52
CA LYS A 166 -6.74 4.01 -2.78
C LYS A 166 -6.56 2.75 -1.96
N ILE A 167 -5.72 1.85 -2.47
CA ILE A 167 -5.16 0.76 -1.66
C ILE A 167 -4.00 1.32 -0.84
N TYR A 168 -4.16 1.36 0.48
CA TYR A 168 -3.10 1.70 1.41
C TYR A 168 -2.42 0.43 1.89
N TYR A 169 -1.10 0.42 1.97
CA TYR A 169 -0.32 -0.75 2.43
C TYR A 169 0.85 -0.34 3.32
N GLY A 170 1.21 -1.22 4.25
CA GLY A 170 2.36 -1.02 5.12
C GLY A 170 2.55 -2.16 6.11
N LYS A 171 3.80 -2.36 6.55
CA LYS A 171 4.10 -3.10 7.78
C LYS A 171 3.91 -2.13 8.94
N CYS A 172 2.91 -2.33 9.80
CA CYS A 172 2.51 -1.38 10.83
C CYS A 172 2.33 -2.07 12.18
N ALA A 173 2.45 -1.33 13.28
CA ALA A 173 2.01 -1.81 14.58
C ALA A 173 0.52 -1.49 14.76
N VAL A 174 -0.28 -2.45 15.20
CA VAL A 174 -1.74 -2.30 15.33
C VAL A 174 -2.25 -2.71 16.70
N TYR A 175 -3.30 -2.03 17.15
CA TYR A 175 -4.13 -2.41 18.29
C TYR A 175 -5.59 -2.08 18.00
N LEU A 176 -6.53 -2.73 18.69
CA LEU A 176 -7.96 -2.59 18.47
C LEU A 176 -8.63 -1.90 19.66
N TYR A 177 -9.20 -0.72 19.44
CA TYR A 177 -9.90 0.01 20.50
C TYR A 177 -11.44 -0.17 20.38
N PRO A 178 -12.10 -0.98 21.23
CA PRO A 178 -13.55 -1.05 21.29
C PRO A 178 -14.11 0.21 21.94
N TYR A 179 -14.97 0.93 21.23
CA TYR A 179 -15.61 2.14 21.73
C TYR A 179 -17.03 1.88 22.19
N ILE A 180 -17.26 2.14 23.47
CA ILE A 180 -18.55 2.11 24.13
C ILE A 180 -18.90 3.56 24.53
N PRO A 181 -19.97 4.15 23.99
CA PRO A 181 -20.42 5.48 24.40
C PRO A 181 -20.77 5.54 25.89
N LYS A 182 -20.66 6.72 26.48
CA LYS A 182 -20.97 6.92 27.90
C LYS A 182 -22.43 6.59 28.18
N GLY A 183 -22.67 5.66 29.10
CA GLY A 183 -24.02 5.22 29.48
C GLY A 183 -24.58 4.09 28.62
N GLU A 184 -23.78 3.53 27.71
CA GLU A 184 -24.11 2.32 26.96
C GLU A 184 -23.27 1.13 27.43
N GLU A 185 -23.74 -0.08 27.17
CA GLU A 185 -23.05 -1.34 27.51
C GLU A 185 -22.46 -2.03 26.28
N GLU A 186 -22.91 -1.65 25.08
CA GLU A 186 -22.50 -2.28 23.82
C GLU A 186 -21.43 -1.48 23.08
N VAL A 187 -20.51 -2.22 22.44
CA VAL A 187 -19.54 -1.62 21.53
C VAL A 187 -20.26 -1.09 20.28
N LYS A 188 -20.14 0.21 20.02
CA LYS A 188 -20.70 0.83 18.80
C LYS A 188 -19.74 0.84 17.62
N THR A 189 -18.44 0.91 17.90
CA THR A 189 -17.40 0.95 16.88
C THR A 189 -16.13 0.34 17.43
N TYR A 190 -15.48 -0.50 16.63
CA TYR A 190 -14.10 -0.89 16.85
C TYR A 190 -13.20 0.03 16.04
N TYR A 191 -12.20 0.63 16.68
CA TYR A 191 -11.19 1.43 15.99
C TYR A 191 -9.91 0.62 15.87
N LEU A 192 -9.60 0.14 14.66
CA LEU A 192 -8.30 -0.44 14.39
C LEU A 192 -7.29 0.71 14.26
N LYS A 193 -6.38 0.80 15.24
CA LYS A 193 -5.41 1.87 15.37
C LYS A 193 -4.11 1.43 14.70
N ILE A 194 -3.70 2.17 13.68
CA ILE A 194 -2.53 1.87 12.87
C ILE A 194 -1.40 2.82 13.27
N LEU A 195 -0.29 2.25 13.70
CA LEU A 195 0.90 2.95 14.14
C LEU A 195 2.06 2.63 13.21
N ASN A 196 2.98 3.58 13.09
CA ASN A 196 4.29 3.34 12.51
C ASN A 196 5.00 2.24 13.33
N SER A 197 5.51 1.20 12.66
CA SER A 197 6.09 0.03 13.33
C SER A 197 7.31 0.37 14.18
N GLU A 198 8.08 1.38 13.77
CA GLU A 198 9.32 1.83 14.41
C GLU A 198 9.06 2.92 15.47
N THR A 199 8.40 4.01 15.07
CA THR A 199 8.25 5.20 15.94
C THR A 199 7.04 5.13 16.86
N LYS A 200 6.13 4.16 16.64
CA LYS A 200 4.84 4.01 17.34
C LYS A 200 3.91 5.24 17.30
N LYS A 201 4.21 6.22 16.42
CA LYS A 201 3.32 7.34 16.10
C LYS A 201 2.09 6.83 15.34
N GLN A 202 0.93 7.37 15.66
CA GLN A 202 -0.31 7.01 14.96
C GLN A 202 -0.27 7.52 13.53
N ILE A 203 -0.58 6.63 12.58
CA ILE A 203 -0.73 6.94 11.16
C ILE A 203 -2.21 7.16 10.86
N CYS A 204 -3.04 6.15 11.13
CA CYS A 204 -4.45 6.13 10.75
C CYS A 204 -5.30 5.39 11.79
N ASP A 205 -6.58 5.75 11.90
CA ASP A 205 -7.60 4.93 12.58
C ASP A 205 -8.70 4.47 11.60
N ILE A 206 -8.95 3.16 11.55
CA ILE A 206 -10.04 2.58 10.76
C ILE A 206 -11.22 2.30 11.68
N SER A 207 -12.35 2.96 11.41
CA SER A 207 -13.61 2.70 12.09
C SER A 207 -14.29 1.47 11.48
N ILE A 208 -14.58 0.47 12.32
CA ILE A 208 -15.19 -0.81 11.95
C ILE A 208 -16.47 -0.99 12.78
N TYR A 209 -17.62 -1.07 12.11
CA TYR A 209 -18.88 -1.30 12.80
C TYR A 209 -19.03 -2.77 13.25
N PRO A 210 -19.81 -3.06 14.31
CA PRO A 210 -19.97 -4.42 14.84
C PRO A 210 -20.40 -5.47 13.81
N TYR A 211 -21.28 -5.11 12.87
CA TYR A 211 -21.71 -6.03 11.82
C TYR A 211 -20.59 -6.38 10.83
N ILE A 212 -19.61 -5.49 10.61
CA ILE A 212 -18.41 -5.76 9.79
C ILE A 212 -17.39 -6.54 10.61
N TYR A 213 -17.21 -6.17 11.87
CA TYR A 213 -16.32 -6.86 12.80
C TYR A 213 -16.60 -8.35 12.85
N LYS A 214 -17.89 -8.75 12.88
CA LYS A 214 -18.30 -10.17 12.87
C LYS A 214 -17.72 -10.98 11.70
N TYR A 215 -17.50 -10.36 10.53
CA TYR A 215 -16.88 -11.04 9.38
C TYR A 215 -15.36 -11.09 9.45
N LEU A 216 -14.75 -10.32 10.34
CA LEU A 216 -13.30 -10.22 10.54
C LEU A 216 -12.88 -10.74 11.92
N GLU A 217 -13.80 -11.33 12.68
CA GLU A 217 -13.63 -11.64 14.10
C GLU A 217 -12.44 -12.56 14.33
N ASP A 218 -12.30 -13.60 13.50
CA ASP A 218 -11.18 -14.56 13.57
C ASP A 218 -9.81 -13.90 13.52
N ILE A 219 -9.71 -12.73 12.87
CA ILE A 219 -8.45 -12.00 12.69
C ILE A 219 -8.35 -10.86 13.71
N LEU A 220 -9.42 -10.08 13.90
CA LEU A 220 -9.41 -8.89 14.76
C LEU A 220 -9.41 -9.25 16.25
N ALA A 221 -9.99 -10.40 16.65
CA ALA A 221 -9.97 -10.85 18.04
C ALA A 221 -8.55 -11.22 18.52
N LEU A 222 -7.62 -11.49 17.61
CA LEU A 222 -6.22 -11.75 17.91
C LEU A 222 -5.40 -10.46 18.13
N ILE A 223 -5.95 -9.31 17.77
CA ILE A 223 -5.26 -8.02 17.89
C ILE A 223 -5.38 -7.51 19.34
N PRO A 224 -4.26 -7.08 19.96
CA PRO A 224 -4.28 -6.50 21.30
C PRO A 224 -5.17 -5.26 21.40
N ILE A 225 -5.83 -5.07 22.55
CA ILE A 225 -6.74 -3.93 22.75
C ILE A 225 -6.07 -2.66 23.31
N ASP A 226 -4.83 -2.79 23.78
CA ASP A 226 -4.05 -1.70 24.38
C ASP A 226 -2.90 -1.30 23.44
N LYS A 227 -2.65 0.01 23.35
CA LYS A 227 -1.56 0.58 22.55
C LYS A 227 -0.19 0.04 22.98
N LYS A 228 0.02 -0.21 24.28
CA LYS A 228 1.31 -0.69 24.80
C LYS A 228 1.66 -2.10 24.27
N ASP A 229 0.63 -2.87 23.95
CA ASP A 229 0.75 -4.26 23.51
C ASP A 229 0.67 -4.36 21.96
N ALA A 230 0.63 -3.23 21.25
CA ALA A 230 0.45 -3.20 19.80
C ALA A 230 1.47 -4.08 19.06
N GLN A 231 0.97 -4.95 18.18
CA GLN A 231 1.75 -5.95 17.46
C GLN A 231 1.97 -5.55 16.01
N ASN A 232 3.05 -6.04 15.40
CA ASN A 232 3.34 -5.77 14.00
C ASN A 232 2.50 -6.67 13.08
N TYR A 233 1.93 -6.06 12.05
CA TYR A 233 1.14 -6.70 11.00
C TYR A 233 1.56 -6.14 9.64
N TYR A 234 1.52 -6.99 8.61
CA TYR A 234 1.36 -6.54 7.24
C TYR A 234 -0.10 -6.18 7.03
N LEU A 235 -0.37 -5.00 6.47
CA LEU A 235 -1.72 -4.47 6.34
C LEU A 235 -1.90 -3.91 4.93
N CYS A 236 -3.03 -4.25 4.30
CA CYS A 236 -3.51 -3.68 3.05
C CYS A 236 -5.00 -3.34 3.19
N PHE A 237 -5.44 -2.13 2.81
CA PHE A 237 -6.86 -1.79 2.82
C PHE A 237 -7.23 -0.76 1.76
N ALA A 238 -8.45 -0.86 1.23
CA ALA A 238 -8.94 0.00 0.16
C ALA A 238 -10.04 0.95 0.66
N VAL A 239 -9.69 2.22 0.85
CA VAL A 239 -10.61 3.22 1.43
C VAL A 239 -10.35 4.62 0.86
N ARG A 240 -11.27 5.53 1.15
CA ARG A 240 -11.03 6.97 1.15
C ARG A 240 -10.56 7.37 2.54
N LEU A 241 -9.41 8.04 2.66
CA LEU A 241 -8.97 8.61 3.92
C LEU A 241 -9.66 9.96 4.19
N GLU A 242 -9.64 10.36 5.45
CA GLU A 242 -9.98 11.68 5.94
C GLU A 242 -8.79 12.18 6.79
N LYS A 243 -8.53 13.48 6.74
CA LYS A 243 -7.45 14.09 7.53
C LYS A 243 -8.01 14.66 8.82
N LYS A 244 -7.47 14.23 9.96
CA LYS A 244 -7.64 14.89 11.27
C LYS A 244 -6.41 15.74 11.58
N ASP A 245 -6.46 16.48 12.69
CA ASP A 245 -5.41 17.41 13.12
C ASP A 245 -4.00 16.78 13.18
N TYR A 246 -3.89 15.51 13.61
CA TYR A 246 -2.60 14.85 13.87
C TYR A 246 -2.45 13.44 13.26
N SER A 247 -3.48 12.94 12.57
CA SER A 247 -3.48 11.60 11.96
C SER A 247 -4.56 11.50 10.90
N TYR A 248 -4.67 10.36 10.23
CA TYR A 248 -5.75 10.09 9.28
C TYR A 248 -6.81 9.21 9.92
N ASN A 249 -8.01 9.21 9.37
CA ASN A 249 -9.05 8.25 9.71
C ASN A 249 -9.77 7.78 8.45
N CYS A 250 -10.45 6.65 8.58
CA CYS A 250 -11.39 6.20 7.57
C CYS A 250 -12.45 5.31 8.20
N ARG A 251 -13.45 4.99 7.41
CA ARG A 251 -14.49 4.03 7.76
C ARG A 251 -14.40 2.84 6.83
N LEU A 252 -14.27 1.65 7.41
CA LEU A 252 -14.40 0.41 6.67
C LEU A 252 -15.88 0.22 6.35
N LYS A 253 -16.23 0.17 5.07
CA LYS A 253 -17.62 -0.03 4.62
C LYS A 253 -17.97 -1.50 4.41
N ASP A 254 -16.96 -2.33 4.23
CA ASP A 254 -17.09 -3.74 3.89
C ASP A 254 -15.85 -4.49 4.39
N SER A 255 -16.03 -5.70 4.93
CA SER A 255 -14.93 -6.51 5.47
C SER A 255 -13.91 -6.91 4.42
N ARG A 256 -14.30 -6.97 3.14
CA ARG A 256 -13.43 -7.35 2.02
C ARG A 256 -12.43 -6.27 1.62
N LEU A 257 -12.57 -5.06 2.15
CA LEU A 257 -11.70 -3.91 1.85
C LEU A 257 -10.49 -3.81 2.77
N ILE A 258 -10.21 -4.85 3.55
CA ILE A 258 -9.04 -4.91 4.43
C ILE A 258 -8.49 -6.34 4.45
N GLU A 259 -7.17 -6.45 4.45
CA GLU A 259 -6.41 -7.68 4.60
C GLU A 259 -5.27 -7.40 5.58
N LEU A 260 -5.07 -8.30 6.55
CA LEU A 260 -4.03 -8.13 7.56
C LEU A 260 -3.45 -9.48 7.98
N GLU A 261 -2.13 -9.54 8.06
CA GLU A 261 -1.39 -10.72 8.47
C GLU A 261 -0.38 -10.35 9.55
N ARG A 262 -0.40 -11.09 10.66
CA ARG A 262 0.56 -10.86 11.74
C ARG A 262 1.97 -11.12 11.23
N GLU A 263 2.88 -10.21 11.54
CA GLU A 263 4.30 -10.44 11.29
C GLU A 263 4.83 -11.46 12.31
N LEU A 264 5.34 -12.59 11.81
CA LEU A 264 5.92 -13.68 12.61
C LEU A 264 7.36 -13.36 13.04
#